data_AF-A0A7W9GC70-F1
#
_entry.id   AF-A0A7W9GC70-F1
#
_cell.length_a   1.000
_cell.length_b   1.000
_cell.length_c   1.000
_cell.angle_alpha   90.00
_cell.angle_beta   90.00
_cell.angle_gamma   90.00
#
_symmetry.space_group_name_H-M   'P 1'
#
loop_
_entity.id
_entity.type
_entity.pdbx_description
1 polymer ?
#
loop_
_entity_poly.entity_id
_entity_poly.type
_entity_poly.pdbx_seq_one_letter_code
_entity_poly.pdbx_strand_id
1 'polypeptide(L)'
;MSSAILIAGENSLSVEVTNPTATVPWGRWETYQKQGGVSDQGTAILLGQAALERASEERVQLTRQIRPYAARWLPFEDYRVGDFVLAPGDGAAMESLRVRQITLSSGADGVIGGNLVRNDRFLETDSSWPVRPRASSTAASPLAGPAPTRPLRRRAASRPRDGPHRGAAGPCR
;
A
#
# COMPACT_ATOMS: atom_id res chain seq x y z
N MET A 1 12.20 -8.13 12.46
CA MET A 1 12.60 -7.90 13.85
C MET A 1 14.08 -7.60 13.87
N SER A 2 14.48 -6.46 14.40
CA SER A 2 15.89 -6.12 14.64
C SER A 2 16.07 -5.89 16.15
N SER A 3 17.06 -6.55 16.72
CA SER A 3 17.43 -6.40 18.14
C SER A 3 18.43 -5.26 18.36
N ALA A 4 19.13 -4.86 17.31
CA ALA A 4 20.06 -3.74 17.34
C ALA A 4 20.02 -2.98 16.01
N ILE A 5 20.42 -1.71 16.04
CA ILE A 5 20.61 -0.88 14.86
C ILE A 5 21.92 -0.11 14.97
N LEU A 6 22.66 -0.07 13.87
CA LEU A 6 23.86 0.74 13.71
C LEU A 6 23.54 1.95 12.84
N ILE A 7 23.60 3.14 13.43
CA ILE A 7 23.42 4.43 12.74
C ILE A 7 24.81 4.98 12.37
N ALA A 8 25.03 5.21 11.08
CA ALA A 8 26.22 5.92 10.60
C ALA A 8 25.86 7.35 10.19
N GLY A 9 26.40 8.31 10.91
CA GLY A 9 26.30 9.75 10.65
C GLY A 9 27.47 10.29 9.82
N GLU A 10 27.65 11.60 9.92
CA GLU A 10 28.74 12.33 9.28
C GLU A 10 30.00 12.34 10.17
N ASN A 11 31.15 12.73 9.62
CA ASN A 11 32.43 12.80 10.36
C ASN A 11 32.79 11.49 11.08
N SER A 12 32.55 10.34 10.44
CA SER A 12 32.79 9.00 11.00
C SER A 12 32.04 8.69 12.30
N LEU A 13 30.97 9.43 12.61
CA LEU A 13 30.08 9.13 13.73
C LEU A 13 29.35 7.81 13.46
N SER A 14 29.53 6.83 14.34
CA SER A 14 28.77 5.58 14.33
C SER A 14 28.23 5.31 15.73
N VAL A 15 26.92 5.09 15.83
CA VAL A 15 26.25 4.81 17.10
C VAL A 15 25.46 3.53 16.96
N GLU A 16 25.70 2.59 17.87
CA GLU A 16 24.90 1.39 18.01
C GLU A 16 23.82 1.61 19.08
N VAL A 17 22.58 1.25 18.75
CA VAL A 17 21.45 1.24 19.68
C VAL A 17 20.89 -0.18 19.74
N THR A 18 20.70 -0.70 20.94
CA THR A 18 20.21 -2.06 21.18
C THR A 18 18.88 -2.02 21.93
N ASN A 19 18.00 -2.98 21.63
CA ASN A 19 16.72 -3.16 22.29
C ASN A 19 16.76 -4.49 23.06
N PRO A 20 16.95 -4.46 24.39
CA PRO A 20 17.05 -5.67 25.20
C PRO A 20 15.70 -6.39 25.38
N THR A 21 14.58 -5.73 25.09
CA THR A 21 13.24 -6.30 25.19
C THR A 21 12.72 -6.88 23.88
N ALA A 22 13.50 -6.80 22.79
CA ALA A 22 13.11 -7.37 21.52
C ALA A 22 13.12 -8.90 21.58
N THR A 23 12.00 -9.53 21.23
CA THR A 23 11.94 -10.98 21.06
C THR A 23 12.86 -11.38 19.90
N VAL A 24 13.83 -12.26 20.17
CA VAL A 24 14.82 -12.76 19.19
C VAL A 24 14.67 -14.28 19.02
N PRO A 25 13.62 -14.78 18.35
CA PRO A 25 13.39 -16.22 18.21
C PRO A 25 14.52 -16.91 17.43
N TRP A 26 15.22 -16.16 16.57
CA TRP A 26 16.26 -16.65 15.67
C TRP A 26 17.65 -16.04 15.95
N GLY A 27 17.87 -15.47 17.15
CA GLY A 27 19.13 -14.83 17.53
C GLY A 27 19.18 -13.32 17.23
N ARG A 28 20.36 -12.69 17.43
CA ARG A 28 20.55 -11.24 17.24
C ARG A 28 20.45 -10.87 15.76
N TRP A 29 19.55 -9.95 15.46
CA TRP A 29 19.41 -9.34 14.13
C TRP A 29 19.78 -7.87 14.22
N GLU A 30 20.58 -7.41 13.26
CA GLU A 30 21.12 -6.04 13.21
C GLU A 30 20.66 -5.34 11.93
N THR A 31 20.24 -4.09 12.06
CA THR A 31 19.91 -3.21 10.93
C THR A 31 20.99 -2.14 10.82
N TYR A 32 21.39 -1.79 9.60
CA TYR A 32 22.30 -0.67 9.35
C TYR A 32 21.54 0.47 8.67
N GLN A 33 21.69 1.69 9.18
CA GLN A 33 21.09 2.88 8.61
C GLN A 33 22.12 4.01 8.52
N LYS A 34 22.36 4.50 7.30
CA LYS A 34 23.21 5.67 7.06
C LYS A 34 22.34 6.92 7.00
N GLN A 35 22.69 7.94 7.77
CA GLN A 35 21.94 9.20 7.83
C GLN A 35 22.87 10.39 7.62
N GLY A 36 22.77 11.02 6.44
CA GLY A 36 23.51 12.23 6.12
C GLY A 36 22.98 13.45 6.88
N GLY A 37 23.86 14.39 7.25
CA GLY A 37 23.51 15.60 7.98
C GLY A 37 23.32 15.40 9.49
N VAL A 38 23.64 14.22 10.02
CA VAL A 38 23.65 13.96 11.48
C VAL A 38 25.10 13.90 11.93
N SER A 39 25.56 14.99 12.53
CA SER A 39 26.90 15.11 13.13
C SER A 39 26.88 15.03 14.66
N ASP A 40 25.70 15.13 15.28
CA ASP A 40 25.51 15.09 16.72
C ASP A 40 25.13 13.68 17.20
N GLN A 41 25.79 13.24 18.27
CA GLN A 41 25.58 11.90 18.84
C GLN A 41 24.20 11.76 19.47
N GLY A 42 23.68 12.79 20.15
CA GLY A 42 22.35 12.75 20.77
C GLY A 42 21.25 12.55 19.73
N THR A 43 21.37 13.26 18.62
CA THR A 43 20.47 13.12 17.47
C THR A 43 20.56 11.74 16.84
N ALA A 44 21.77 11.19 16.67
CA ALA A 44 21.97 9.83 16.16
C ALA A 44 21.35 8.76 17.08
N ILE A 45 21.42 8.93 18.40
CA ILE A 45 20.77 8.04 19.37
C ILE A 45 19.25 8.09 19.23
N LEU A 46 18.64 9.28 19.19
CA LEU A 46 17.20 9.44 19.06
C LEU A 46 16.67 8.84 17.75
N LEU A 47 17.41 9.05 16.65
CA LEU A 47 17.10 8.43 15.36
C LEU A 47 17.24 6.92 15.41
N GLY A 48 18.30 6.42 16.05
CA GLY A 48 18.51 4.99 16.26
C GLY A 48 17.39 4.36 17.08
N GLN A 49 16.97 4.97 18.17
CA GLN A 49 15.85 4.50 19.00
C GLN A 49 14.54 4.45 18.19
N ALA A 50 14.18 5.54 17.51
CA ALA A 50 12.96 5.57 16.71
C ALA A 50 12.98 4.58 15.53
N ALA A 51 14.14 4.36 14.92
CA ALA A 51 14.30 3.37 13.86
C ALA A 51 14.28 1.93 14.42
N LEU A 52 14.87 1.71 15.60
CA LEU A 52 14.88 0.41 16.27
C LEU A 52 13.49 0.00 16.76
N GLU A 53 12.70 0.92 17.32
CA GLU A 53 11.30 0.65 17.69
C GLU A 53 10.52 0.07 16.50
N ARG A 54 10.54 0.76 15.34
CA ARG A 54 9.90 0.28 14.10
C ARG A 54 10.50 -1.02 13.57
N ALA A 55 11.79 -1.25 13.77
CA ALA A 55 12.47 -2.45 13.27
C ALA A 55 12.22 -3.67 14.19
N SER A 56 12.04 -3.43 15.49
CA SER A 56 11.88 -4.43 16.54
C SER A 56 10.48 -5.02 16.61
N GLU A 57 9.47 -4.28 16.12
CA GLU A 57 8.09 -4.77 16.05
C GLU A 57 7.98 -6.04 15.17
N GLU A 58 7.16 -6.96 15.67
CA GLU A 58 6.79 -8.20 15.01
C GLU A 58 5.91 -7.87 13.79
N ARG A 59 6.43 -8.17 12.60
CA ARG A 59 5.71 -8.02 11.33
C ARG A 59 5.02 -9.34 11.03
N VAL A 60 3.71 -9.41 11.14
CA VAL A 60 2.98 -10.68 10.96
C VAL A 60 1.99 -10.59 9.81
N GLN A 61 2.23 -11.46 8.84
CA GLN A 61 1.23 -11.78 7.84
C GLN A 61 0.34 -12.92 8.35
N LEU A 62 -0.92 -12.61 8.63
CA LEU A 62 -1.88 -13.56 9.20
C LEU A 62 -2.75 -14.17 8.10
N THR A 63 -2.46 -15.42 7.75
CA THR A 63 -3.28 -16.20 6.80
C THR A 63 -4.34 -16.99 7.54
N ARG A 64 -5.62 -16.82 7.17
CA ARG A 64 -6.73 -17.64 7.68
C ARG A 64 -7.53 -18.27 6.55
N GLN A 65 -8.04 -19.47 6.80
CA GLN A 65 -8.95 -20.13 5.88
C GLN A 65 -10.33 -19.46 5.91
N ILE A 66 -10.92 -19.25 4.74
CA ILE A 66 -12.28 -18.76 4.58
C ILE A 66 -13.22 -19.97 4.59
N ARG A 67 -14.26 -19.91 5.42
CA ARG A 67 -15.34 -20.90 5.48
C ARG A 67 -16.67 -20.22 5.13
N PRO A 68 -17.02 -20.09 3.84
CA PRO A 68 -18.15 -19.25 3.44
C PRO A 68 -19.49 -19.73 4.05
N TYR A 69 -19.69 -21.03 4.20
CA TYR A 69 -20.94 -21.60 4.74
C TYR A 69 -21.10 -21.49 6.27
N ALA A 70 -20.05 -21.09 6.99
CA ALA A 70 -20.08 -20.91 8.44
C ALA A 70 -19.71 -19.48 8.87
N ALA A 71 -19.29 -18.64 7.91
CA ALA A 71 -18.87 -17.27 8.17
C ALA A 71 -20.08 -16.34 8.11
N ARG A 72 -20.16 -15.41 9.07
CA ARG A 72 -21.13 -14.32 9.04
C ARG A 72 -20.81 -13.28 7.97
N TRP A 73 -19.52 -13.05 7.71
CA TRP A 73 -19.04 -12.04 6.77
C TRP A 73 -18.32 -12.70 5.61
N LEU A 74 -18.74 -12.37 4.39
CA LEU A 74 -18.27 -12.96 3.15
C LEU A 74 -17.32 -12.04 2.39
N PRO A 75 -16.24 -12.59 1.80
CA PRO A 75 -15.40 -11.85 0.89
C PRO A 75 -16.18 -11.36 -0.34
N PHE A 76 -15.82 -10.19 -0.84
CA PHE A 76 -16.41 -9.47 -1.99
C PHE A 76 -17.80 -8.87 -1.76
N GLU A 77 -18.58 -9.40 -0.82
CA GLU A 77 -19.84 -8.84 -0.35
C GLU A 77 -19.63 -7.86 0.82
N ASP A 78 -19.05 -8.34 1.92
CA ASP A 78 -18.87 -7.56 3.16
C ASP A 78 -17.51 -6.86 3.24
N TYR A 79 -16.48 -7.44 2.63
CA TYR A 79 -15.13 -6.87 2.63
C TYR A 79 -14.36 -7.22 1.36
N ARG A 80 -13.47 -6.32 0.95
CA ARG A 80 -12.62 -6.43 -0.24
C ARG A 80 -11.16 -6.28 0.11
N VAL A 81 -10.30 -6.60 -0.87
CA VAL A 81 -8.88 -6.31 -0.77
C VAL A 81 -8.69 -4.81 -0.58
N GLY A 82 -7.93 -4.45 0.45
CA GLY A 82 -7.69 -3.07 0.85
C GLY A 82 -8.53 -2.60 2.03
N ASP A 83 -9.60 -3.30 2.40
CA ASP A 83 -10.44 -2.94 3.55
C ASP A 83 -9.79 -3.37 4.87
N PHE A 84 -10.14 -2.66 5.94
CA PHE A 84 -9.76 -3.03 7.30
C PHE A 84 -10.86 -3.89 7.94
N VAL A 85 -10.48 -5.05 8.46
CA VAL A 85 -11.37 -5.98 9.15
C VAL A 85 -10.91 -6.17 10.59
N LEU A 86 -11.85 -6.23 11.52
CA LEU A 86 -11.54 -6.54 12.91
C LEU A 86 -11.43 -8.06 13.06
N ALA A 87 -10.26 -8.54 13.43
CA ALA A 87 -10.05 -9.98 13.60
C ALA A 87 -8.92 -10.28 14.58
N PRO A 88 -8.83 -11.52 15.10
CA PRO A 88 -7.76 -11.88 16.03
C PRO A 88 -6.38 -11.73 15.38
N GLY A 89 -5.52 -10.93 16.01
CA GLY A 89 -4.09 -10.76 15.73
C GLY A 89 -3.25 -11.95 16.19
N ASP A 90 -1.93 -11.79 16.32
CA ASP A 90 -1.04 -12.87 16.78
C ASP A 90 -1.35 -13.31 18.23
N GLY A 91 -1.69 -12.37 19.11
CA GLY A 91 -1.96 -12.58 20.53
C GLY A 91 -3.42 -12.86 20.85
N ALA A 92 -4.20 -13.27 19.84
CA ALA A 92 -5.64 -13.51 19.92
C ALA A 92 -6.52 -12.28 20.30
N ALA A 93 -5.92 -11.11 20.52
CA ALA A 93 -6.63 -9.85 20.67
C ALA A 93 -7.27 -9.42 19.34
N MET A 94 -8.44 -8.79 19.40
CA MET A 94 -9.11 -8.28 18.21
C MET A 94 -8.42 -7.02 17.72
N GLU A 95 -7.86 -7.07 16.53
CA GLU A 95 -7.09 -5.99 15.92
C GLU A 95 -7.66 -5.60 14.56
N SER A 96 -7.46 -4.32 14.18
CA SER A 96 -7.82 -3.84 12.86
C SER A 96 -6.72 -4.21 11.89
N LEU A 97 -6.99 -5.20 11.04
CA LEU A 97 -6.04 -5.74 10.07
C LEU A 97 -6.52 -5.45 8.66
N ARG A 98 -5.62 -5.08 7.75
CA ARG A 98 -6.00 -4.86 6.36
C ARG A 98 -5.99 -6.15 5.57
N VAL A 99 -7.00 -6.33 4.73
CA VAL A 99 -7.07 -7.43 3.78
C VAL A 99 -6.11 -7.16 2.62
N ARG A 100 -5.11 -8.04 2.40
CA ARG A 100 -4.13 -7.91 1.32
C ARG A 100 -4.43 -8.80 0.13
N GLN A 101 -4.90 -10.00 0.40
CA GLN A 101 -5.23 -10.96 -0.64
C GLN A 101 -6.40 -11.82 -0.17
N ILE A 102 -7.33 -12.03 -1.08
CA ILE A 102 -8.42 -12.98 -0.96
C ILE A 102 -8.20 -14.01 -2.06
N THR A 103 -8.03 -15.28 -1.70
CA THR A 103 -7.98 -16.38 -2.66
C THR A 103 -9.22 -17.23 -2.46
N LEU A 104 -10.04 -17.37 -3.49
CA LEU A 104 -11.18 -18.28 -3.50
C LEU A 104 -10.95 -19.37 -4.55
N SER A 105 -11.38 -20.58 -4.21
CA SER A 105 -11.34 -21.76 -5.08
C SER A 105 -12.68 -22.48 -4.99
N SER A 106 -13.25 -22.85 -6.14
CA SER A 106 -14.45 -23.68 -6.22
C SER A 106 -14.07 -25.10 -6.63
N GLY A 107 -14.53 -26.11 -5.87
CA GLY A 107 -14.42 -27.52 -6.23
C GLY A 107 -15.43 -27.92 -7.31
N ALA A 108 -15.23 -29.09 -7.92
CA ALA A 108 -16.15 -29.66 -8.92
C ALA A 108 -17.54 -30.01 -8.35
N ASP A 109 -17.62 -30.14 -7.03
CA ASP A 109 -18.84 -30.29 -6.22
C ASP A 109 -19.56 -28.94 -5.96
N GLY A 110 -19.02 -27.83 -6.45
CA GLY A 110 -19.54 -26.48 -6.23
C GLY A 110 -19.22 -25.90 -4.86
N VAL A 111 -18.41 -26.59 -4.04
CA VAL A 111 -18.01 -26.09 -2.72
C VAL A 111 -16.97 -25.00 -2.88
N ILE A 112 -17.26 -23.82 -2.34
CA ILE A 112 -16.35 -22.68 -2.36
C ILE A 112 -15.52 -22.70 -1.07
N GLY A 113 -14.20 -22.68 -1.24
CA GLY A 113 -13.22 -22.55 -0.16
C GLY A 113 -12.22 -21.44 -0.49
N GLY A 114 -11.32 -21.15 0.44
CA GLY A 114 -10.32 -20.12 0.19
C GLY A 114 -9.45 -19.76 1.38
N ASN A 115 -8.56 -18.80 1.17
CA ASN A 115 -7.75 -18.19 2.21
C ASN A 115 -7.80 -16.66 2.12
N LEU A 116 -7.58 -16.04 3.27
CA LEU A 116 -7.54 -14.62 3.49
C LEU A 116 -6.20 -14.26 4.10
N VAL A 117 -5.44 -13.44 3.40
CA VAL A 117 -4.20 -12.86 3.91
C VAL A 117 -4.50 -11.48 4.48
N ARG A 118 -4.19 -11.30 5.77
CA ARG A 118 -4.35 -10.04 6.50
C ARG A 118 -3.00 -9.54 6.98
N ASN A 119 -2.85 -8.23 7.00
CA ASN A 119 -1.64 -7.57 7.46
C ASN A 119 -1.90 -6.73 8.69
N ASP A 120 -0.89 -6.64 9.55
CA ASP A 120 -0.83 -5.62 10.58
C ASP A 120 -0.66 -4.21 9.98
N ARG A 121 -0.88 -3.21 10.85
CA ARG A 121 -0.76 -1.79 10.55
C ARG A 121 0.70 -1.34 10.32
N PHE A 122 1.68 -2.04 10.89
CA PHE A 122 3.08 -1.64 10.86
C PHE A 122 3.69 -1.85 9.48
N LEU A 123 3.39 -2.99 8.84
CA LEU A 123 3.75 -3.27 7.46
C LEU A 123 3.15 -2.26 6.46
N GLU A 124 2.10 -1.53 6.82
CA GLU A 124 1.55 -0.46 5.97
C GLU A 124 2.29 0.85 6.08
N THR A 125 2.67 1.20 7.30
CA THR A 125 3.40 2.43 7.56
C THR A 125 4.74 2.41 6.80
N ASP A 126 5.43 1.27 6.80
CA ASP A 126 6.67 1.06 6.03
C ASP A 126 6.44 1.01 4.51
N SER A 127 5.32 0.44 4.04
CA SER A 127 5.03 0.30 2.60
C SER A 127 4.55 1.60 1.94
N SER A 128 4.34 2.67 2.71
CA SER A 128 3.83 3.95 2.20
C SER A 128 4.87 4.78 1.43
N TRP A 129 6.13 4.31 1.34
CA TRP A 129 7.15 4.95 0.50
C TRP A 129 6.61 5.13 -0.93
N PRO A 130 6.49 6.37 -1.44
CA PRO A 130 6.04 6.58 -2.80
C PRO A 130 7.12 6.06 -3.74
N VAL A 131 6.86 4.92 -4.38
CA VAL A 131 7.62 4.45 -5.52
C VAL A 131 7.50 5.54 -6.59
N ARG A 132 8.52 6.40 -6.70
CA ARG A 132 8.64 7.31 -7.83
C ARG A 132 8.77 6.42 -9.07
N PRO A 133 7.87 6.51 -10.07
CA PRO A 133 8.04 5.75 -11.29
C PRO A 133 9.36 6.17 -11.93
N ARG A 134 10.35 5.27 -11.92
CA ARG A 134 11.61 5.46 -12.62
C ARG A 134 11.30 5.33 -14.10
N ALA A 135 11.03 6.46 -14.75
CA ALA A 135 11.03 6.54 -16.20
C ALA A 135 12.45 6.18 -16.68
N SER A 136 12.65 4.94 -17.10
CA SER A 136 13.83 4.55 -17.86
C SER A 136 13.68 5.09 -19.27
N SER A 137 14.08 6.35 -19.47
CA SER A 137 14.38 6.84 -20.81
C SER A 137 15.71 6.24 -21.22
N THR A 138 15.69 5.11 -21.93
CA THR A 138 16.82 4.71 -22.77
C THR A 138 16.98 5.82 -23.79
N ALA A 139 17.99 6.67 -23.60
CA ALA A 139 18.35 7.72 -24.54
C ALA A 139 18.95 7.07 -25.80
N ALA A 140 18.09 6.72 -26.76
CA ALA A 140 18.51 6.69 -28.15
C ALA A 140 18.35 8.12 -28.66
N SER A 141 19.47 8.84 -28.85
CA SER A 141 19.48 10.16 -29.48
C SER A 141 18.82 10.10 -30.86
N PRO A 142 17.77 10.91 -31.12
CA PRO A 142 17.38 11.23 -32.48
C PRO A 142 17.89 12.63 -32.81
N LEU A 143 18.50 12.74 -33.99
CA LEU A 143 18.71 13.97 -34.73
C LEU A 143 17.43 14.84 -34.68
N ALA A 144 17.63 16.15 -34.53
CA ALA A 144 16.59 17.17 -34.36
C ALA A 144 15.38 17.04 -35.33
N GLY A 145 14.17 17.08 -34.77
CA GLY A 145 12.89 17.26 -35.46
C GLY A 145 11.89 17.94 -34.52
N PRO A 146 10.95 18.77 -35.02
CA PRO A 146 10.20 19.70 -34.18
C PRO A 146 9.15 19.00 -33.31
N ALA A 147 8.85 19.64 -32.17
CA ALA A 147 8.01 19.14 -31.08
C ALA A 147 6.61 18.65 -31.53
N PRO A 148 6.10 17.52 -30.98
CA PRO A 148 4.75 17.08 -31.26
C PRO A 148 3.73 18.01 -30.58
N THR A 149 2.91 18.66 -31.41
CA THR A 149 1.78 19.47 -30.96
C THR A 149 0.71 18.55 -30.38
N ARG A 150 0.35 18.78 -29.12
CA ARG A 150 -0.75 18.11 -28.41
C ARG A 150 -2.08 18.35 -29.16
N PRO A 151 -2.83 17.32 -29.57
CA PRO A 151 -4.14 17.57 -30.17
C PRO A 151 -5.10 18.09 -29.09
N LEU A 152 -5.57 19.31 -29.30
CA LEU A 152 -6.63 19.94 -28.51
C LEU A 152 -7.92 19.14 -28.72
N ARG A 153 -8.47 18.56 -27.65
CA ARG A 153 -9.75 17.83 -27.69
C ARG A 153 -10.86 18.82 -28.06
N ARG A 154 -11.33 18.79 -29.30
CA ARG A 154 -12.36 19.70 -29.81
C ARG A 154 -13.70 19.34 -29.16
N ARG A 155 -14.18 20.20 -28.25
CA ARG A 155 -15.53 20.11 -27.65
C ARG A 155 -16.54 20.34 -28.78
N ALA A 156 -17.38 19.35 -29.09
CA ALA A 156 -18.44 19.49 -30.07
C ALA A 156 -19.51 20.46 -29.52
N ALA A 157 -19.65 21.61 -30.18
CA ALA A 157 -20.79 22.51 -29.99
C ALA A 157 -21.97 21.96 -30.80
N SER A 158 -23.11 21.76 -30.14
CA SER A 158 -24.39 21.46 -30.77
C SER A 158 -24.82 22.64 -31.63
N ARG A 159 -25.11 22.39 -32.92
CA ARG A 159 -25.69 23.38 -33.83
C ARG A 159 -27.19 23.57 -33.53
N PRO A 160 -27.72 24.81 -33.62
CA PRO A 160 -29.15 25.04 -33.63
C PRO A 160 -29.72 24.69 -35.01
N ARG A 161 -30.95 24.19 -35.06
CA ARG A 161 -31.67 23.88 -36.30
C ARG A 161 -32.95 24.72 -36.30
N ASP A 162 -32.88 25.90 -36.91
CA ASP A 162 -34.07 26.69 -37.25
C ASP A 162 -34.71 26.16 -38.56
N GLY A 163 -36.05 26.18 -38.59
CA GLY A 163 -36.95 25.56 -39.59
C GLY A 163 -36.97 26.21 -40.99
N PRO A 164 -38.03 26.05 -41.82
CA PRO A 164 -39.40 26.42 -41.42
C PRO A 164 -40.62 25.74 -42.14
N HIS A 165 -41.82 26.09 -41.62
CA HIS A 165 -43.14 26.29 -42.27
C HIS A 165 -44.15 25.15 -42.59
N ARG A 166 -45.42 25.51 -42.27
CA ARG A 166 -46.77 24.99 -42.63
C ARG A 166 -47.23 23.76 -41.83
N GLY A 167 -48.41 23.71 -41.21
CA GLY A 167 -49.60 24.56 -41.16
C GLY A 167 -50.75 23.74 -40.52
N ALA A 168 -51.83 24.43 -40.13
CA ALA A 168 -53.14 23.91 -39.69
C ALA A 168 -53.17 23.20 -38.31
N ALA A 169 -53.74 23.81 -37.26
CA ALA A 169 -55.17 24.08 -36.98
C ALA A 169 -55.89 22.90 -36.34
N GLY A 170 -56.40 23.13 -35.11
CA GLY A 170 -57.61 22.45 -34.58
C GLY A 170 -57.41 21.65 -33.29
N PRO A 171 -58.39 21.64 -32.36
CA PRO A 171 -58.09 21.67 -30.92
C PRO A 171 -58.51 20.42 -30.13
N CYS A 172 -57.97 20.36 -28.91
CA CYS A 172 -58.55 19.89 -27.65
C CYS A 172 -59.62 18.78 -27.67
N ARG A 173 -59.28 17.66 -27.03
CA ARG A 173 -60.05 17.15 -25.89
C ARG A 173 -59.18 16.36 -24.94
#